data_AF-A0A968WUH4-F1
#
_entry.id   AF-A0A968WUH4-F1
#
_cell.length_a   1.000
_cell.length_b   1.000
_cell.length_c   1.000
_cell.angle_alpha   90.00
_cell.angle_beta   90.00
_cell.angle_gamma   90.00
#
_symmetry.space_group_name_H-M   'P 1'
#
loop_
_entity.id
_entity.type
_entity.pdbx_description
1 polymer ?
#
loop_
_entity_poly.entity_id
_entity_poly.type
_entity_poly.pdbx_seq_one_letter_code
_entity_poly.pdbx_strand_id
1 'polypeptide(L)'
;MPNQPQEFLSGYSGETIEELISKASDYRIDSIVLALEQALEQLSVERSLTTEESIVLTIEALEREVNNGGYLQFFENSSREHASSVVQALKSISCPQVAELTQRAIATLHIQGEITEAAGLPHFELLTFRKVSRVLSQSAALILLPRMVSLTDWSALR
;
A
#
# COMPACT_ATOMS: atom_id res chain seq x y z
N MET A 1 -21.62 3.48 -25.43
CA MET A 1 -20.75 2.29 -25.59
C MET A 1 -20.62 1.67 -24.21
N PRO A 2 -20.96 0.39 -23.99
CA PRO A 2 -20.62 -0.27 -22.74
C PRO A 2 -19.10 -0.30 -22.61
N ASN A 3 -18.56 0.18 -21.49
CA ASN A 3 -17.13 0.09 -21.20
C ASN A 3 -16.73 -1.38 -21.26
N GLN A 4 -15.83 -1.74 -22.18
CA GLN A 4 -15.19 -3.05 -22.16
C GLN A 4 -14.48 -3.21 -20.80
N PRO A 5 -14.58 -4.37 -20.13
CA PRO A 5 -13.84 -4.59 -18.91
C PRO A 5 -12.34 -4.51 -19.21
N GLN A 6 -11.61 -3.66 -18.48
CA GLN A 6 -10.16 -3.55 -18.60
C GLN A 6 -9.48 -4.89 -18.31
N GLU A 7 -8.37 -5.15 -18.98
CA GLU A 7 -7.61 -6.40 -18.82
C GLU A 7 -6.87 -6.45 -17.46
N PHE A 8 -6.56 -7.65 -16.99
CA PHE A 8 -5.76 -7.83 -15.77
C PHE A 8 -4.29 -8.04 -16.16
N LEU A 9 -3.39 -7.21 -15.64
CA LEU A 9 -1.95 -7.35 -15.86
C LEU A 9 -1.43 -8.53 -15.03
N SER A 10 -0.81 -9.53 -15.68
CA SER A 10 -0.41 -10.78 -15.02
C SER A 10 0.68 -10.63 -13.96
N GLY A 11 1.40 -9.51 -13.97
CA GLY A 11 2.46 -9.19 -13.02
C GLY A 11 3.51 -8.27 -13.63
N TYR A 12 4.50 -7.92 -12.81
CA TYR A 12 5.67 -7.18 -13.24
C TYR A 12 6.58 -8.02 -14.13
N SER A 13 7.00 -7.42 -15.26
CA SER A 13 7.78 -8.06 -16.32
C SER A 13 9.02 -7.26 -16.71
N GLY A 14 9.45 -6.30 -15.87
CA GLY A 14 10.59 -5.42 -16.13
C GLY A 14 10.23 -4.04 -16.67
N GLU A 15 8.96 -3.65 -16.59
CA GLU A 15 8.50 -2.33 -17.05
C GLU A 15 9.06 -1.15 -16.23
N THR A 16 9.24 0.01 -16.84
CA THR A 16 9.48 1.24 -16.04
C THR A 16 8.19 1.73 -15.38
N ILE A 17 8.32 2.67 -14.43
CA ILE A 17 7.17 3.34 -13.81
C ILE A 17 6.29 4.01 -14.87
N GLU A 18 6.88 4.70 -15.84
CA GLU A 18 6.16 5.35 -16.93
C GLU A 18 5.42 4.34 -17.81
N GLU A 19 6.02 3.18 -18.06
CA GLU A 19 5.40 2.09 -18.79
C GLU A 19 4.21 1.51 -18.00
N LEU A 20 4.36 1.28 -16.68
CA LEU A 20 3.25 0.86 -15.82
C LEU A 20 2.13 1.91 -15.76
N ILE A 21 2.45 3.20 -15.69
CA ILE A 21 1.47 4.29 -15.73
C ILE A 21 0.72 4.29 -17.06
N SER A 22 1.43 4.11 -18.17
CA SER A 22 0.82 4.11 -19.51
C SER A 22 -0.20 2.99 -19.69
N LYS A 23 -0.03 1.87 -18.98
CA LYS A 23 -0.97 0.73 -18.99
C LYS A 23 -2.30 1.02 -18.31
N ALA A 24 -2.46 2.13 -17.57
CA ALA A 24 -3.68 2.45 -16.83
C ALA A 24 -4.93 2.71 -17.70
N SER A 25 -4.77 2.99 -18.99
CA SER A 25 -5.90 3.06 -19.93
C SER A 25 -6.47 1.68 -20.26
N ASP A 26 -5.60 0.67 -20.33
CA ASP A 26 -5.91 -0.61 -20.95
C ASP A 26 -6.12 -1.72 -19.89
N TYR A 27 -5.44 -1.58 -18.75
CA TYR A 27 -5.46 -2.54 -17.66
C TYR A 27 -6.14 -2.00 -16.41
N ARG A 28 -6.63 -2.92 -15.59
CA ARG A 28 -7.20 -2.59 -14.29
C ARG A 28 -6.12 -2.00 -13.39
N ILE A 29 -6.45 -0.89 -12.75
CA ILE A 29 -5.53 -0.17 -11.85
C ILE A 29 -5.00 -1.06 -10.72
N ASP A 30 -5.83 -1.96 -10.16
CA ASP A 30 -5.38 -2.87 -9.10
C ASP A 30 -4.27 -3.83 -9.55
N SER A 31 -4.34 -4.32 -10.79
CA SER A 31 -3.27 -5.15 -11.36
C SER A 31 -1.98 -4.38 -11.68
N ILE A 32 -2.10 -3.08 -11.97
CA ILE A 32 -0.93 -2.19 -12.19
C ILE A 32 -0.25 -1.88 -10.87
N VAL A 33 -1.02 -1.59 -9.82
CA VAL A 33 -0.49 -1.36 -8.47
C VAL A 33 0.25 -2.61 -7.97
N LEU A 34 -0.29 -3.80 -8.21
CA LEU A 34 0.39 -5.05 -7.87
C LEU A 34 1.73 -5.19 -8.62
N ALA A 35 1.78 -4.88 -9.92
CA ALA A 35 3.03 -4.89 -10.67
C ALA A 35 4.02 -3.84 -10.15
N LEU A 36 3.54 -2.67 -9.72
CA LEU A 36 4.37 -1.64 -9.10
C LEU A 36 4.96 -2.11 -7.76
N GLU A 37 4.16 -2.75 -6.90
CA GLU A 37 4.63 -3.34 -5.64
C GLU A 37 5.77 -4.33 -5.91
N GLN A 38 5.58 -5.25 -6.86
CA GLN A 38 6.61 -6.22 -7.26
C GLN A 38 7.89 -5.57 -7.79
N ALA A 39 7.78 -4.51 -8.59
CA ALA A 39 8.93 -3.77 -9.10
C ALA A 39 9.73 -3.10 -7.97
N LEU A 40 9.02 -2.50 -7.01
CA LEU A 40 9.64 -1.83 -5.87
C LEU A 40 10.29 -2.81 -4.89
N GLU A 41 9.68 -3.98 -4.67
CA GLU A 41 10.29 -5.06 -3.89
C GLU A 41 11.61 -5.53 -4.52
N GLN A 42 11.64 -5.74 -5.85
CA GLN A 42 12.87 -6.12 -6.55
C GLN A 42 13.97 -5.04 -6.40
N LEU A 43 13.62 -3.78 -6.64
CA LEU A 43 14.56 -2.68 -6.45
C LEU A 43 15.11 -2.56 -5.05
N SER A 44 14.30 -2.86 -4.02
CA SER A 44 14.73 -2.75 -2.63
C SER A 44 15.92 -3.65 -2.30
N VAL A 45 16.12 -4.72 -3.10
CA VAL A 45 17.28 -5.61 -3.02
C VAL A 45 18.52 -4.99 -3.67
N GLU A 46 18.33 -4.19 -4.71
CA GLU A 46 19.42 -3.59 -5.51
C GLU A 46 19.89 -2.24 -4.96
N ARG A 47 18.96 -1.43 -4.45
CA ARG A 47 19.22 -0.09 -3.92
C ARG A 47 18.24 0.29 -2.80
N SER A 48 18.63 1.31 -2.04
CA SER A 48 17.68 1.96 -1.14
C SER A 48 16.54 2.62 -1.94
N LEU A 49 15.31 2.43 -1.45
CA LEU A 49 14.13 3.06 -2.00
C LEU A 49 14.10 4.56 -1.65
N THR A 50 13.50 5.35 -2.52
CA THR A 50 13.16 6.74 -2.22
C THR A 50 12.07 6.82 -1.15
N THR A 51 11.81 8.03 -0.65
CA THR A 51 10.75 8.23 0.35
C THR A 51 9.39 7.89 -0.25
N GLU A 52 9.11 8.34 -1.47
CA GLU A 52 7.88 8.09 -2.20
C GLU A 52 7.67 6.60 -2.47
N GLU A 53 8.71 5.89 -2.93
CA GLU A 53 8.69 4.44 -3.17
C GLU A 53 8.39 3.66 -1.88
N SER A 54 9.04 4.05 -0.78
CA SER A 54 8.82 3.44 0.53
C SER A 54 7.40 3.68 1.05
N ILE A 55 6.82 4.86 0.75
CA ILE A 55 5.43 5.17 1.10
C ILE A 55 4.48 4.25 0.33
N VAL A 56 4.67 4.06 -0.98
CA VAL A 56 3.83 3.16 -1.79
C VAL A 56 3.82 1.75 -1.18
N LEU A 57 5.00 1.13 -0.99
CA LEU A 57 5.08 -0.21 -0.38
C LEU A 57 4.43 -0.28 1.00
N THR A 58 4.64 0.74 1.84
CA THR A 58 4.04 0.80 3.17
C THR A 58 2.51 0.81 3.12
N ILE A 59 1.92 1.54 2.16
CA ILE A 59 0.47 1.65 2.02
C ILE A 59 -0.12 0.37 1.44
N GLU A 60 0.50 -0.24 0.44
CA GLU A 60 0.04 -1.51 -0.14
C GLU A 60 0.12 -2.65 0.89
N ALA A 61 1.22 -2.72 1.66
CA ALA A 61 1.35 -3.69 2.74
C ALA A 61 0.24 -3.53 3.79
N LEU A 62 -0.10 -2.29 4.17
CA LEU A 62 -1.20 -2.03 5.09
C LEU A 62 -2.55 -2.45 4.50
N GLU A 63 -2.82 -2.08 3.25
CA GLU A 63 -4.06 -2.40 2.56
C GLU A 63 -4.29 -3.91 2.51
N ARG A 64 -3.28 -4.64 2.02
CA ARG A 64 -3.30 -6.09 1.83
C ARG A 64 -3.56 -6.83 3.13
N GLU A 65 -2.80 -6.53 4.19
CA GLU A 65 -2.93 -7.25 5.45
C GLU A 65 -4.22 -6.91 6.19
N VAL A 66 -4.62 -5.62 6.22
CA VAL A 66 -5.84 -5.21 6.91
C VAL A 66 -7.08 -5.75 6.19
N ASN A 67 -7.07 -5.83 4.86
CA ASN A 67 -8.16 -6.47 4.12
C ASN A 67 -8.25 -7.97 4.35
N ASN A 68 -7.10 -8.65 4.44
CA ASN A 68 -7.03 -10.10 4.62
C ASN A 68 -7.42 -10.53 6.05
N GLY A 69 -6.96 -9.81 7.08
CA GLY A 69 -7.22 -10.19 8.48
C GLY A 69 -7.15 -9.06 9.50
N GLY A 70 -7.17 -7.80 9.06
CA GLY A 70 -7.19 -6.64 9.94
C GLY A 70 -5.81 -6.21 10.43
N TYR A 71 -5.79 -5.25 11.36
CA TYR A 71 -4.55 -4.69 11.89
C TYR A 71 -3.66 -5.72 12.59
N LEU A 72 -4.23 -6.73 13.27
CA LEU A 72 -3.44 -7.78 13.90
C LEU A 72 -2.55 -8.48 12.87
N GLN A 73 -3.13 -8.83 11.72
CA GLN A 73 -2.39 -9.46 10.64
C GLN A 73 -1.27 -8.54 10.11
N PHE A 74 -1.52 -7.23 9.98
CA PHE A 74 -0.48 -6.26 9.58
C PHE A 74 0.71 -6.21 10.55
N PHE A 75 0.47 -6.32 11.87
CA PHE A 75 1.53 -6.23 12.87
C PHE A 75 2.19 -7.58 13.22
N GLU A 76 1.56 -8.72 12.92
CA GLU A 76 2.13 -10.05 13.16
C GLU A 76 2.92 -10.59 11.95
N ASN A 77 2.48 -10.27 10.72
CA ASN A 77 3.15 -10.72 9.50
C ASN A 77 4.42 -9.91 9.19
N SER A 78 5.08 -10.24 8.07
CA SER A 78 6.27 -9.53 7.59
C SER A 78 6.05 -8.01 7.42
N SER A 79 4.83 -7.60 7.08
CA SER A 79 4.45 -6.18 6.94
C SER A 79 4.63 -5.33 8.20
N ARG A 80 4.88 -5.95 9.36
CA ARG A 80 5.28 -5.26 10.59
C ARG A 80 6.54 -4.40 10.42
N GLU A 81 7.37 -4.66 9.42
CA GLU A 81 8.54 -3.84 9.11
C GLU A 81 8.16 -2.37 8.80
N HIS A 82 6.95 -2.14 8.29
CA HIS A 82 6.42 -0.81 8.00
C HIS A 82 5.76 -0.12 9.20
N ALA A 83 5.65 -0.79 10.35
CA ALA A 83 4.88 -0.29 11.51
C ALA A 83 5.39 1.06 12.03
N SER A 84 6.71 1.32 11.93
CA SER A 84 7.32 2.57 12.40
C SER A 84 7.02 3.79 11.49
N SER A 85 6.72 3.55 10.21
CA SER A 85 6.54 4.60 9.19
C SER A 85 5.10 4.77 8.71
N VAL A 86 4.23 3.77 8.93
CA VAL A 86 2.89 3.71 8.33
C VAL A 86 1.99 4.90 8.65
N VAL A 87 2.04 5.42 9.88
CA VAL A 87 1.23 6.61 10.27
C VAL A 87 1.69 7.84 9.50
N GLN A 88 3.01 8.02 9.34
CA GLN A 88 3.55 9.15 8.60
C GLN A 88 3.29 9.00 7.09
N ALA A 89 3.40 7.79 6.54
CA ALA A 89 3.05 7.48 5.16
C ALA A 89 1.59 7.86 4.83
N LEU A 90 0.65 7.48 5.69
CA LEU A 90 -0.78 7.83 5.55
C LEU A 90 -1.01 9.34 5.59
N LYS A 91 -0.28 10.08 6.44
CA LYS A 91 -0.35 11.55 6.47
C LYS A 91 0.20 12.17 5.19
N SER A 92 1.30 11.63 4.66
CA SER A 92 1.94 12.11 3.42
C SER A 92 1.04 12.00 2.19
N ILE A 93 0.13 11.01 2.16
CA ILE A 93 -0.88 10.86 1.11
C ILE A 93 -2.24 11.50 1.48
N SER A 94 -2.25 12.43 2.44
CA SER A 94 -3.45 13.17 2.85
C SER A 94 -4.61 12.27 3.34
N CYS A 95 -4.29 11.18 4.04
CA CYS A 95 -5.25 10.26 4.65
C CYS A 95 -5.24 10.33 6.19
N PRO A 96 -5.54 11.49 6.81
CA PRO A 96 -5.38 11.71 8.25
C PRO A 96 -6.30 10.84 9.11
N GLN A 97 -7.52 10.53 8.64
CA GLN A 97 -8.46 9.68 9.38
C GLN A 97 -7.94 8.25 9.50
N VAL A 98 -7.38 7.70 8.42
CA VAL A 98 -6.76 6.37 8.43
C VAL A 98 -5.48 6.39 9.26
N ALA A 99 -4.69 7.47 9.19
CA ALA A 99 -3.52 7.64 10.04
C ALA A 99 -3.88 7.60 11.54
N GLU A 100 -4.98 8.23 11.93
CA GLU A 100 -5.49 8.22 13.30
C GLU A 100 -5.97 6.82 13.74
N LEU A 101 -6.74 6.12 12.88
CA LEU A 101 -7.16 4.74 13.13
C LEU A 101 -5.96 3.82 13.31
N THR A 102 -4.97 3.90 12.41
CA THR A 102 -3.74 3.11 12.47
C THR A 102 -2.93 3.44 13.73
N GLN A 103 -2.82 4.72 14.11
CA GLN A 103 -2.13 5.13 15.33
C GLN A 103 -2.79 4.55 16.59
N ARG A 104 -4.11 4.50 16.63
CA ARG A 104 -4.86 3.88 17.73
C ARG A 104 -4.73 2.36 17.74
N ALA A 105 -4.70 1.71 16.58
CA ALA A 105 -4.43 0.27 16.49
C ALA A 105 -3.04 -0.05 17.04
N ILE A 106 -2.01 0.73 16.68
CA ILE A 106 -0.66 0.63 17.26
C ILE A 106 -0.72 0.78 18.78
N ALA A 107 -1.39 1.81 19.31
CA ALA A 107 -1.51 2.02 20.74
C ALA A 107 -2.22 0.86 21.47
N THR A 108 -3.22 0.26 20.83
CA THR A 108 -4.00 -0.86 21.39
C THR A 108 -3.22 -2.17 21.37
N LEU A 109 -2.41 -2.40 20.33
CA LEU A 109 -1.61 -3.62 20.14
C LEU A 109 -0.25 -3.58 20.86
N HIS A 110 0.05 -2.53 21.65
CA HIS A 110 1.19 -2.50 22.56
C HIS A 110 1.01 -3.53 23.71
N ILE A 111 1.36 -4.79 23.45
CA ILE A 111 1.27 -5.93 24.37
C ILE A 111 1.90 -5.61 25.75
N GLN A 112 1.05 -5.36 26.75
CA GLN A 112 1.21 -5.86 28.12
C GLN A 112 -0.08 -6.61 28.49
N GLY A 113 0.07 -7.90 28.82
CA GLY A 113 -1.02 -8.80 29.24
C GLY A 113 -1.53 -9.70 28.12
N GLU A 114 -1.79 -10.97 28.46
CA GLU A 114 -2.29 -12.00 27.53
C GLU A 114 -3.48 -11.51 26.71
N ILE A 115 -3.42 -11.72 25.40
CA ILE A 115 -4.54 -11.51 24.49
C ILE A 115 -5.60 -12.57 24.85
N THR A 116 -6.61 -12.15 25.60
CA THR A 116 -7.89 -12.85 25.67
C THR A 116 -8.78 -12.31 24.55
N GLU A 117 -9.57 -13.19 23.91
CA GLU A 117 -10.33 -13.01 22.66
C GLU A 117 -11.35 -11.85 22.61
N ALA A 118 -11.30 -10.88 23.51
CA ALA A 118 -12.31 -9.84 23.69
C ALA A 118 -11.77 -8.39 23.74
N ALA A 119 -10.58 -8.09 23.23
CA ALA A 119 -10.20 -6.69 22.96
C ALA A 119 -10.79 -6.24 21.62
N GLY A 120 -12.12 -6.12 21.58
CA GLY A 120 -12.85 -5.64 20.41
C GLY A 120 -12.47 -4.21 20.07
N LEU A 121 -11.65 -4.02 19.02
CA LEU A 121 -11.77 -2.81 18.21
C LEU A 121 -13.22 -2.75 17.72
N PRO A 122 -13.95 -1.65 17.94
CA PRO A 122 -15.37 -1.60 17.62
C PRO A 122 -15.56 -1.98 16.14
N HIS A 123 -16.43 -2.97 15.91
CA HIS A 123 -16.74 -3.57 14.59
C HIS A 123 -17.05 -2.53 13.49
N PHE A 124 -17.41 -1.30 13.88
CA PHE A 124 -17.62 -0.15 13.01
C PHE A 124 -16.35 0.35 12.30
N GLU A 125 -15.16 0.16 12.88
CA GLU A 125 -13.90 0.67 12.32
C GLU A 125 -13.28 -0.24 11.26
N LEU A 126 -13.42 -1.56 11.41
CA LEU A 126 -13.00 -2.54 10.40
C LEU A 126 -13.79 -2.40 9.09
N LEU A 127 -15.09 -2.09 9.19
CA LEU A 127 -15.94 -1.83 8.02
C LEU A 127 -15.61 -0.50 7.33
N THR A 128 -15.10 0.49 8.08
CA THR A 128 -14.66 1.77 7.52
C THR A 128 -13.37 1.58 6.71
N PHE A 129 -12.41 0.79 7.21
CA PHE A 129 -11.17 0.50 6.48
C PHE A 129 -11.42 -0.25 5.15
N ARG A 130 -12.29 -1.26 5.14
CA ARG A 130 -12.66 -2.01 3.92
C ARG A 130 -13.27 -1.15 2.81
N LYS A 131 -13.96 -0.06 3.15
CA LYS A 131 -14.48 0.90 2.15
C LYS A 131 -13.41 1.89 1.67
N VAL A 132 -12.40 2.14 2.50
CA VAL A 132 -11.33 3.10 2.22
C VAL A 132 -10.17 2.45 1.44
N SER A 133 -9.96 1.13 1.58
CA SER A 133 -8.87 0.35 0.96
C SER A 133 -8.73 0.57 -0.55
N ARG A 134 -9.83 0.47 -1.31
CA ARG A 134 -9.80 0.59 -2.78
C ARG A 134 -9.41 1.99 -3.27
N VAL A 135 -9.59 3.01 -2.43
CA VAL A 135 -9.27 4.41 -2.71
C VAL A 135 -7.83 4.74 -2.28
N LEU A 136 -7.29 4.05 -1.27
CA LEU A 136 -5.95 4.32 -0.74
C LEU A 136 -4.85 3.95 -1.73
N SER A 137 -4.88 2.75 -2.31
CA SER A 137 -3.88 2.31 -3.30
C SER A 137 -3.92 3.15 -4.58
N GLN A 138 -5.14 3.47 -5.07
CA GLN A 138 -5.31 4.36 -6.21
C GLN A 138 -4.82 5.79 -5.91
N SER A 139 -5.04 6.30 -4.70
CA SER A 139 -4.60 7.63 -4.31
C SER A 139 -3.10 7.70 -4.06
N ALA A 140 -2.49 6.69 -3.44
CA ALA A 140 -1.04 6.64 -3.24
C ALA A 140 -0.31 6.59 -4.59
N ALA A 141 -0.75 5.73 -5.50
CA ALA A 141 -0.26 5.69 -6.86
C ALA A 141 -0.46 7.06 -7.56
N LEU A 142 -1.69 7.58 -7.65
CA LEU A 142 -1.95 8.83 -8.38
C LEU A 142 -1.23 10.07 -7.78
N ILE A 143 -1.03 10.12 -6.46
CA ILE A 143 -0.37 11.24 -5.77
C ILE A 143 1.15 11.15 -5.91
N LEU A 144 1.72 9.94 -5.85
CA LEU A 144 3.17 9.73 -5.75
C LEU A 144 3.82 9.39 -7.09
N LEU A 145 3.09 8.80 -8.04
CA LEU A 145 3.62 8.44 -9.36
C LEU A 145 4.25 9.65 -10.09
N PRO A 146 3.64 10.85 -10.14
CA PRO A 146 4.27 12.02 -10.76
C PRO A 146 5.57 12.46 -10.07
N ARG A 147 5.72 12.18 -8.76
CA ARG A 147 6.94 12.51 -8.00
C ARG A 147 8.03 11.47 -8.20
N MET A 148 7.65 10.20 -8.29
CA MET A 148 8.58 9.08 -8.55
C MET A 148 9.25 9.19 -9.92
N VAL A 149 8.51 9.62 -10.96
CA VAL A 149 9.06 9.87 -12.31
C VAL A 149 10.17 10.94 -12.31
N SER A 150 10.12 11.90 -11.38
CA SER A 150 11.10 12.98 -11.29
C SER A 150 12.35 12.64 -10.48
N LEU A 151 12.36 11.54 -9.72
CA LEU A 151 13.34 11.31 -8.65
C LEU A 151 14.26 10.10 -8.88
N THR A 152 14.03 9.27 -9.90
CA THR A 152 14.79 8.01 -10.05
C THR A 152 15.25 7.69 -11.47
N ASP A 153 16.48 7.18 -11.57
CA ASP A 153 17.06 6.57 -12.78
C ASP A 153 16.81 5.06 -12.73
N TRP A 154 15.80 4.62 -13.48
CA TRP A 154 15.33 3.23 -13.53
C TRP A 154 16.05 2.36 -14.55
N SER A 155 17.08 2.91 -15.21
CA SER A 155 17.90 2.16 -16.16
C SER A 155 18.63 0.95 -15.54
N ALA A 156 18.72 0.89 -14.21
CA ALA A 156 19.36 -0.17 -13.44
C ALA A 156 18.63 -1.53 -13.46
N LEU A 157 17.33 -1.57 -13.79
CA LEU A 157 16.54 -2.81 -13.87
C LEU A 157 16.63 -3.52 -15.24
N ARG A 158 17.54 -3.10 -16.13
CA ARG A 158 17.74 -3.69 -17.47
C ARG A 158 18.89 -4.67 -17.54
#